data_AF-A0A957HUZ2-F1
#
_entry.id   AF-A0A957HUZ2-F1
#
_cell.length_a   1.000
_cell.length_b   1.000
_cell.length_c   1.000
_cell.angle_alpha   90.00
_cell.angle_beta   90.00
_cell.angle_gamma   90.00
#
_symmetry.space_group_name_H-M   'P 1'
#
loop_
_entity.id
_entity.type
_entity.pdbx_description
1 polymer ?
#
loop_
_entity_poly.entity_id
_entity_poly.type
_entity_poly.pdbx_seq_one_letter_code
_entity_poly.pdbx_strand_id
1 'polypeptide(L)' 'MPGTWFNPYDASAAAWFAKERTRLSRMGQPPSYADGQIAAIAAANNLILVTRNVSDFAEFDRLIVENWFDGSS' A
#
# COMPACT_ATOMS: atom_id res chain seq x y z
N MET A 1 29.06 -16.26 -13.57
CA MET A 1 28.33 -16.39 -12.29
C MET A 1 26.87 -16.01 -12.53
N PRO A 2 25.88 -16.71 -11.93
CA PRO A 2 24.48 -16.63 -12.34
C PRO A 2 23.79 -15.37 -11.78
N GLY A 3 23.28 -14.52 -12.67
CA GLY A 3 21.84 -14.53 -12.98
C GLY A 3 20.83 -13.99 -11.97
N THR A 4 21.18 -13.29 -10.89
CA THR A 4 20.14 -12.67 -10.04
C THR A 4 19.75 -11.30 -10.56
N TRP A 5 18.84 -11.27 -11.53
CA TRP A 5 18.01 -10.10 -11.79
C TRP A 5 17.07 -9.90 -10.60
N PHE A 6 17.60 -9.36 -9.49
CA PHE A 6 16.76 -8.78 -8.47
C PHE A 6 15.98 -7.66 -9.15
N ASN A 7 14.70 -7.87 -9.39
CA ASN A 7 13.82 -6.82 -9.86
C ASN A 7 13.81 -5.73 -8.77
N PRO A 8 14.41 -4.55 -8.99
CA PRO A 8 14.48 -3.51 -7.95
C PRO A 8 13.09 -3.07 -7.46
N TYR A 9 12.06 -3.35 -8.26
CA TYR A 9 10.65 -3.16 -7.89
C TYR A 9 10.23 -3.92 -6.63
N ASP A 10 10.65 -5.17 -6.49
CA ASP A 10 10.19 -6.01 -5.36
C ASP A 10 10.83 -5.54 -4.05
N ALA A 11 12.12 -5.17 -4.12
CA ALA A 11 12.83 -4.53 -3.01
C ALA A 11 12.24 -3.15 -2.66
N SER A 12 11.81 -2.37 -3.65
CA SER A 12 11.21 -1.05 -3.45
C SER A 12 9.82 -1.15 -2.79
N ALA A 13 8.99 -2.11 -3.22
CA ALA A 13 7.70 -2.39 -2.61
C ALA A 13 7.85 -2.86 -1.16
N ALA A 14 8.79 -3.78 -0.91
CA ALA A 14 9.08 -4.27 0.44
C ALA A 14 9.62 -3.17 1.36
N ALA A 15 10.51 -2.31 0.86
CA ALA A 15 11.05 -1.18 1.63
C ALA A 15 9.98 -0.13 1.94
N TRP A 16 9.11 0.18 0.97
CA TRP A 16 7.97 1.07 1.18
C TRP A 16 7.01 0.47 2.22
N PHE A 17 6.68 -0.82 2.10
CA PHE A 17 5.80 -1.51 3.04
C PHE A 17 6.34 -1.49 4.47
N ALA A 18 7.63 -1.80 4.65
CA ALA A 18 8.27 -1.79 5.96
C ALA A 18 8.28 -0.39 6.57
N LYS A 19 8.55 0.64 5.77
CA LYS A 19 8.52 2.04 6.21
C LYS A 19 7.11 2.46 6.64
N GLU A 20 6.11 2.15 5.83
CA GLU A 20 4.74 2.58 6.06
C GLU A 20 4.10 1.85 7.24
N ARG A 21 4.33 0.54 7.35
CA ARG A 21 3.94 -0.25 8.52
C ARG A 21 4.57 0.30 9.79
N THR A 22 5.84 0.69 9.76
CA THR A 22 6.52 1.27 10.92
C THR A 22 5.91 2.63 11.28
N ARG A 23 5.61 3.48 10.29
CA ARG A 23 4.98 4.80 10.50
C ARG A 23 3.61 4.66 11.14
N LEU A 24 2.74 3.84 10.58
CA LEU A 24 1.37 3.61 11.07
C LEU A 24 1.36 2.92 12.44
N SER A 25 2.27 1.98 12.68
CA SER A 25 2.44 1.37 14.01
C SER A 25 2.87 2.40 15.06
N ARG A 26 3.71 3.38 14.71
CA ARG A 26 4.08 4.49 15.61
C ARG A 26 2.92 5.46 15.88
N MET A 27 1.94 5.54 14.98
CA MET A 27 0.72 6.32 15.16
C MET A 27 -0.37 5.59 15.96
N GLY A 28 -0.12 4.35 16.38
CA GLY A 28 -1.07 3.55 17.16
C GLY A 28 -2.18 2.88 16.33
N GLN A 29 -2.07 2.94 15.00
CA GLN A 29 -3.00 2.31 14.05
C GLN A 29 -2.23 1.37 13.11
N PRO A 30 -1.69 0.25 13.61
CA PRO A 30 -1.04 -0.72 12.74
C PRO A 30 -2.06 -1.26 11.73
N PRO A 31 -1.82 -1.14 10.42
CA PRO A 31 -2.72 -1.67 9.42
C PRO A 31 -2.73 -3.20 9.50
N SER A 32 -3.83 -3.81 9.06
CA SER A 32 -3.87 -5.25 8.87
C SER A 32 -2.73 -5.68 7.94
N TYR A 33 -2.18 -6.87 8.17
CA TYR A 33 -1.12 -7.39 7.31
C TYR A 33 -1.59 -7.49 5.85
N ALA A 34 -2.85 -7.88 5.62
CA ALA A 34 -3.45 -7.94 4.30
C ALA A 34 -3.60 -6.54 3.67
N ASP A 35 -4.16 -5.58 4.39
CA ASP A 35 -4.37 -4.20 3.90
C ASP A 35 -3.05 -3.52 3.57
N GLY A 36 -2.05 -3.72 4.43
CA GLY A 36 -0.73 -3.18 4.19
C GLY A 36 -0.01 -3.81 2.97
N GLN A 37 -0.22 -5.09 2.68
CA GLN A 37 0.28 -5.71 1.44
C GLN A 37 -0.43 -5.15 0.20
N ILE A 38 -1.75 -4.97 0.26
CA ILE A 38 -2.54 -4.38 -0.83
C ILE A 38 -2.07 -2.94 -1.10
N ALA A 39 -1.95 -2.13 -0.06
CA ALA A 39 -1.45 -0.76 -0.14
C ALA A 39 -0.02 -0.70 -0.71
N ALA A 40 0.86 -1.62 -0.30
CA ALA A 40 2.23 -1.69 -0.81
C ALA A 40 2.29 -2.04 -2.29
N ILE A 41 1.48 -2.98 -2.75
CA ILE A 41 1.40 -3.34 -4.18
C ILE A 41 0.87 -2.14 -4.97
N ALA A 42 -0.21 -1.50 -4.50
CA ALA A 42 -0.80 -0.35 -5.17
C ALA A 42 0.18 0.83 -5.25
N ALA A 43 0.82 1.19 -4.14
CA ALA A 43 1.80 2.28 -4.10
C ALA A 43 3.06 1.98 -4.93
N ALA A 44 3.59 0.74 -4.88
CA ALA A 44 4.77 0.36 -5.65
C ALA A 44 4.50 0.32 -7.17
N ASN A 45 3.28 -0.03 -7.58
CA ASN A 45 2.87 -0.06 -8.98
C ASN A 45 2.19 1.25 -9.43
N ASN A 46 2.13 2.26 -8.56
CA ASN A 46 1.49 3.56 -8.82
C ASN A 46 0.02 3.40 -9.29
N LEU A 47 -0.69 2.44 -8.70
CA LEU A 47 -2.07 2.09 -8.96
C LEU A 47 -3.02 2.80 -8.00
N ILE A 48 -4.28 2.92 -8.42
CA ILE A 48 -5.38 3.44 -7.60
C ILE A 48 -6.04 2.27 -6.86
N LEU A 49 -6.08 2.35 -5.53
CA LEU A 49 -6.77 1.38 -4.70
C LEU A 49 -8.25 1.76 -4.61
N VAL A 50 -9.11 0.97 -5.22
CA VAL A 50 -10.57 1.14 -5.09
C VAL A 50 -11.07 0.37 -3.88
N THR A 51 -11.58 1.05 -2.86
CA THR A 51 -12.10 0.42 -1.64
C THR A 51 -13.25 1.22 -1.04
N ARG A 52 -14.12 0.53 -0.30
CA ARG A 52 -15.20 1.17 0.46
C ARG A 52 -14.68 1.80 1.76
N ASN A 53 -13.62 1.23 2.34
CA ASN A 53 -13.05 1.68 3.61
C ASN A 53 -11.90 2.66 3.37
N VAL A 54 -12.17 3.77 2.68
CA VAL A 54 -11.13 4.76 2.33
C VAL A 54 -10.40 5.28 3.56
N SER A 55 -11.10 5.40 4.71
CA SER A 55 -10.53 5.83 5.99
C SER A 55 -9.33 4.99 6.44
N ASP A 56 -9.38 3.68 6.21
CA ASP A 56 -8.35 2.75 6.67
C ASP A 56 -7.08 2.89 5.84
N PHE A 57 -7.23 3.39 4.60
CA PHE A 57 -6.15 3.59 3.64
C PHE A 57 -5.73 5.06 3.51
N ALA A 58 -6.49 6.00 4.07
CA ALA A 58 -6.26 7.44 3.98
C ALA A 58 -4.94 7.87 4.63
N GLU A 59 -4.52 7.14 5.66
CA GLU A 59 -3.26 7.41 6.34
C GLU A 59 -2.05 6.99 5.50
N PHE A 60 -2.16 6.09 4.51
CA PHE A 60 -1.01 5.57 3.76
C PHE A 60 -0.41 6.63 2.82
N ASP A 61 0.90 6.89 2.97
CA ASP A 61 1.59 7.90 2.17
C ASP A 61 1.84 7.46 0.72
N ARG A 62 1.49 8.28 -0.28
CA ARG A 62 1.55 7.97 -1.73
C ARG A 62 0.63 6.85 -2.22
N LEU A 63 -0.44 6.54 -1.49
CA LEU A 63 -1.50 5.68 -1.96
C LEU A 63 -2.65 6.53 -2.52
N ILE A 64 -3.05 6.28 -3.77
CA ILE A 64 -4.25 6.91 -4.34
C ILE A 64 -5.42 5.96 -4.03
N VAL A 65 -6.42 6.44 -3.32
CA VAL A 65 -7.59 5.64 -2.91
C VAL A 65 -8.85 6.25 -3.49
N GLU A 66 -9.68 5.44 -4.12
CA GLU A 66 -10.98 5.86 -4.66
C GLU A 66 -12.12 5.00 -4.10
N ASN A 67 -13.29 5.61 -3.91
CA ASN A 67 -14.50 4.89 -3.54
C ASN A 67 -15.49 4.92 -4.71
N TRP A 68 -15.60 3.81 -5.44
CA TRP A 68 -16.54 3.69 -6.56
C TRP A 68 -17.96 3.31 -6.13
N PHE A 69 -18.19 3.03 -4.85
CA PHE A 69 -19.50 2.59 -4.36
C PHE A 69 -20.49 3.74 -4.10
N ASP A 70 -20.03 5.00 -4.10
CA ASP A 70 -20.90 6.18 -4.00
C ASP A 70 -21.57 6.56 -5.34
N GLY A 71 -21.21 5.87 -6.44
CA GLY A 71 -21.61 6.26 -7.80
C GLY A 71 -22.87 5.61 -8.36
N SER A 72 -23.54 4.71 -7.64
CA SER A 72 -24.76 4.05 -8.11
C SER A 72 -26.00 4.67 -7.47
N SER A 73 -26.45 5.78 -8.07
CA SER A 73 -27.82 6.31 -7.94
C SER A 73 -28.66 5.88 -9.15
#